data_AF-A0A9J6G902-F1
#
_entry.id   AF-A0A9J6G902-F1
#
_cell.length_a   1.000
_cell.length_b   1.000
_cell.length_c   1.000
_cell.angle_alpha   90.00
_cell.angle_beta   90.00
_cell.angle_gamma   90.00
#
_symmetry.space_group_name_H-M   'P 1'
#
loop_
_entity.id
_entity.type
_entity.pdbx_description
1 polymer ?
#
loop_
_entity_poly.entity_id
_entity_poly.type
_entity_poly.pdbx_seq_one_letter_code
_entity_poly.pdbx_strand_id
1 'polypeptide(L)'
;MHPEHYACRRAARAKALHRIYGSNPDTLYTDAAVYPAINAKVAAVADWRGETITSVTIRSGNSTEAEECAIALAISTRPSGNPINIISHSQEACRNYAQGRIHPDHTSHPAAKPTHSTGPSNLDTWAFVFPWQ
;
A
#
# COMPACT_ATOMS: atom_id res chain seq x y z
N MET A 1 13.63 -5.75 -8.29
CA MET A 1 13.59 -4.67 -9.30
C MET A 1 14.87 -3.85 -9.15
N HIS A 2 15.70 -3.67 -10.18
CA HIS A 2 16.91 -2.82 -10.06
C HIS A 2 16.48 -1.34 -9.99
N PRO A 3 16.91 -0.55 -8.98
CA PRO A 3 16.37 0.80 -8.74
C PRO A 3 16.54 1.76 -9.93
N GLU A 4 17.66 1.64 -10.64
CA GLU A 4 18.10 2.63 -11.62
C GLU A 4 17.74 2.31 -13.09
N HIS A 5 17.69 1.03 -13.49
CA HIS A 5 17.63 0.67 -14.91
C HIS A 5 16.26 0.85 -15.57
N TYR A 6 15.21 1.20 -14.82
CA TYR A 6 13.84 1.26 -15.34
C TYR A 6 13.03 2.49 -14.88
N ALA A 7 13.68 3.52 -14.33
CA ALA A 7 12.98 4.71 -13.80
C ALA A 7 12.04 5.35 -14.83
N CYS A 8 12.51 5.61 -16.05
CA CYS A 8 11.67 6.17 -17.13
C CYS A 8 10.47 5.28 -17.48
N ARG A 9 10.65 3.94 -17.46
CA ARG A 9 9.54 3.00 -17.70
C ARG A 9 8.54 3.00 -16.54
N ARG A 10 9.01 3.13 -15.30
CA ARG A 10 8.14 3.25 -14.11
C ARG A 10 7.31 4.53 -14.18
N ALA A 11 7.93 5.66 -14.51
CA ALA A 11 7.26 6.95 -14.68
C ALA A 11 6.24 6.92 -15.84
N ALA A 12 6.58 6.32 -16.99
CA ALA A 12 5.66 6.18 -18.10
C ALA A 12 4.42 5.32 -17.74
N ARG A 13 4.62 4.22 -17.01
CA ARG A 13 3.51 3.39 -16.51
C ARG A 13 2.66 4.13 -15.49
N ALA A 14 3.29 4.81 -14.54
CA ALA A 14 2.61 5.64 -13.55
C ALA A 14 1.70 6.67 -14.22
N LYS A 15 2.23 7.40 -15.20
CA LYS A 15 1.48 8.39 -15.99
C LYS A 15 0.33 7.76 -16.77
N ALA A 16 0.54 6.60 -17.37
CA ALA A 16 -0.51 5.88 -18.10
C ALA A 16 -1.65 5.43 -17.16
N LEU A 17 -1.30 4.86 -16.00
CA LEU A 17 -2.26 4.44 -14.98
C LEU A 17 -3.01 5.64 -14.38
N HIS A 18 -2.30 6.73 -14.08
CA HIS A 18 -2.92 7.96 -13.59
C HIS A 18 -3.86 8.58 -14.62
N ARG A 19 -3.55 8.53 -15.92
CA ARG A 19 -4.47 9.00 -16.97
C ARG A 19 -5.77 8.21 -17.02
N ILE A 20 -5.75 6.92 -16.69
CA ILE A 20 -6.92 6.04 -16.75
C ILE A 20 -7.72 6.08 -15.44
N TYR A 21 -7.03 6.05 -14.30
CA TYR A 21 -7.63 5.84 -12.98
C TYR A 21 -7.50 7.04 -12.03
N GLY A 22 -6.64 8.00 -12.33
CA GLY A 22 -6.25 9.07 -11.42
C GLY A 22 -7.33 10.09 -11.09
N SER A 23 -8.44 10.13 -11.84
CA SER A 23 -9.61 10.95 -11.52
C SER A 23 -10.78 10.14 -10.95
N ASN A 24 -10.60 8.84 -10.74
CA ASN A 24 -11.66 7.97 -10.23
C ASN A 24 -11.57 7.88 -8.69
N PRO A 25 -12.60 8.34 -7.95
CA PRO A 25 -12.60 8.36 -6.49
C PRO A 25 -12.62 6.98 -5.83
N ASP A 26 -12.85 5.92 -6.61
CA ASP A 26 -12.81 4.52 -6.18
C ASP A 26 -11.46 3.85 -6.51
N THR A 27 -10.43 4.62 -6.87
CA THR A 27 -9.06 4.14 -7.07
C THR A 27 -8.26 4.25 -5.78
N LEU A 28 -7.56 3.17 -5.45
CA LEU A 28 -6.58 3.07 -4.37
C LEU A 28 -5.22 2.66 -4.94
N TYR A 29 -4.17 3.32 -4.48
CA TYR A 29 -2.78 2.96 -4.78
C TYR A 29 -2.17 2.23 -3.60
N THR A 30 -1.42 1.17 -3.88
CA THR A 30 -0.77 0.35 -2.85
C THR A 30 0.72 0.24 -3.12
N ASP A 31 1.51 0.29 -2.06
CA ASP A 31 2.96 0.06 -2.12
C ASP A 31 3.45 -0.57 -0.81
N ALA A 32 4.57 -1.29 -0.88
CA ALA A 32 5.31 -1.74 0.28
C ALA A 32 6.79 -1.33 0.22
N ALA A 33 7.29 -0.80 1.34
CA ALA A 33 8.67 -0.36 1.47
C ALA A 33 9.34 -0.96 2.70
N VAL A 34 10.67 -1.09 2.65
CA VAL A 34 11.48 -1.54 3.80
C VAL A 34 11.74 -0.36 4.72
N TYR A 35 11.63 -0.56 6.04
CA TYR A 35 12.07 0.45 7.00
C TYR A 35 13.61 0.54 6.98
N PRO A 36 14.20 1.74 6.91
CA PRO A 36 15.66 1.88 6.88
C PRO A 36 16.36 1.38 8.15
N ALA A 37 15.72 1.53 9.31
CA ALA A 37 16.35 1.35 10.62
C ALA A 37 15.94 0.06 11.35
N ILE A 38 14.90 -0.64 10.88
CA ILE A 38 14.37 -1.85 11.53
C ILE A 38 14.09 -2.95 10.51
N ASN A 39 14.22 -4.21 10.92
CA ASN A 39 13.88 -5.36 10.08
C ASN A 39 12.34 -5.54 9.98
N ALA A 40 11.70 -4.59 9.35
CA ALA A 40 10.26 -4.58 9.08
C ALA A 40 9.99 -3.91 7.74
N LYS A 41 8.77 -4.09 7.23
CA LYS A 41 8.26 -3.41 6.05
C LYS A 41 7.01 -2.63 6.42
N VAL A 42 6.74 -1.55 5.69
CA VAL A 42 5.47 -0.84 5.72
C VAL A 42 4.71 -1.20 4.46
N ALA A 43 3.42 -1.55 4.62
CA ALA A 43 2.46 -1.58 3.54
C ALA A 43 1.56 -0.36 3.68
N ALA A 44 1.36 0.39 2.61
CA ALA A 44 0.59 1.63 2.62
C ALA A 44 -0.48 1.62 1.52
N VAL A 45 -1.59 2.29 1.82
CA VAL A 45 -2.70 2.51 0.89
C VAL A 45 -2.94 4.01 0.80
N ALA A 46 -2.97 4.54 -0.42
CA ALA A 46 -3.29 5.92 -0.70
C ALA A 46 -4.55 6.03 -1.58
N ASP A 47 -5.26 7.14 -1.44
CA ASP A 47 -6.43 7.46 -2.27
C ASP A 47 -6.02 7.98 -3.66
N TRP A 48 -7.02 8.25 -4.51
CA TRP A 48 -6.82 8.79 -5.85
C TRP A 48 -6.10 10.16 -5.89
N ARG A 49 -6.07 10.90 -4.78
CA ARG A 49 -5.38 12.19 -4.61
C ARG A 49 -3.93 12.01 -4.17
N GLY A 50 -3.51 10.78 -3.87
CA GLY A 50 -2.19 10.45 -3.34
C GLY A 50 -2.09 10.62 -1.82
N GLU A 51 -3.22 10.77 -1.12
CA GLU A 51 -3.24 10.89 0.34
C GLU A 51 -3.25 9.50 0.98
N THR A 52 -2.31 9.22 1.88
CA THR A 52 -2.24 7.94 2.60
C THR A 52 -3.47 7.78 3.51
N ILE A 53 -4.32 6.80 3.22
CA ILE A 53 -5.52 6.50 4.01
C ILE A 53 -5.18 5.60 5.20
N THR A 54 -4.31 4.61 4.99
CA THR A 54 -3.92 3.66 6.02
C THR A 54 -2.56 3.04 5.73
N SER A 55 -1.93 2.51 6.76
CA SER A 55 -0.69 1.75 6.63
C SER A 55 -0.58 0.72 7.74
N VAL A 56 0.23 -0.32 7.51
CA VAL A 56 0.52 -1.35 8.50
C VAL A 56 2.00 -1.71 8.48
N THR A 57 2.55 -1.94 9.67
CA THR A 57 3.89 -2.49 9.83
C THR A 57 3.84 -4.01 9.80
N ILE A 58 4.67 -4.60 8.96
CA ILE A 58 4.81 -6.05 8.78
C ILE A 58 6.17 -6.44 9.34
N ARG A 59 6.14 -7.16 10.47
CA ARG A 59 7.34 -7.66 11.15
C ARG A 59 7.70 -9.00 10.51
N SER A 60 8.86 -9.09 9.88
CA SER A 60 9.28 -10.24 9.07
C SER A 60 8.45 -10.43 7.78
N GLY A 61 9.07 -11.02 6.76
CA GLY A 61 8.44 -11.33 5.47
C GLY A 61 9.21 -10.80 4.27
N ASN A 62 9.02 -11.40 3.10
CA ASN A 62 9.67 -10.97 1.85
C ASN A 62 8.94 -9.77 1.23
N SER A 63 9.52 -9.14 0.19
CA SER A 63 8.88 -7.97 -0.44
C SER A 63 7.55 -8.30 -1.11
N THR A 64 7.38 -9.51 -1.65
CA THR A 64 6.11 -9.95 -2.27
C THR A 64 5.01 -10.05 -1.22
N GLU A 65 5.29 -10.63 -0.06
CA GLU A 65 4.34 -10.73 1.06
C GLU A 65 3.90 -9.36 1.57
N ALA A 66 4.80 -8.39 1.61
CA ALA A 66 4.45 -7.03 2.03
C ALA A 66 3.52 -6.34 1.04
N GLU A 67 3.75 -6.54 -0.26
CA GLU A 67 2.88 -6.04 -1.33
C GLU A 67 1.51 -6.74 -1.31
N GLU A 68 1.48 -8.04 -1.05
CA GLU A 68 0.23 -8.79 -0.87
C GLU A 68 -0.58 -8.24 0.32
N CYS A 69 0.10 -7.91 1.42
CA CYS A 69 -0.53 -7.30 2.58
C CYS A 69 -1.07 -5.89 2.25
N ALA A 70 -0.37 -5.10 1.43
CA ALA A 70 -0.86 -3.79 0.97
C ALA A 70 -2.17 -3.92 0.16
N ILE A 71 -2.29 -4.94 -0.69
CA ILE A 71 -3.53 -5.24 -1.43
C ILE A 71 -4.66 -5.66 -0.46
N ALA A 72 -4.38 -6.55 0.50
CA ALA A 72 -5.36 -6.95 1.52
C ALA A 72 -5.85 -5.74 2.32
N LEU A 73 -4.92 -4.88 2.72
CA LEU A 73 -5.22 -3.66 3.46
C LEU A 73 -6.15 -2.76 2.65
N ALA A 74 -5.89 -2.56 1.36
CA ALA A 74 -6.76 -1.79 0.47
C ALA A 74 -8.17 -2.39 0.37
N ILE A 75 -8.30 -3.71 0.20
CA ILE A 75 -9.60 -4.40 0.19
C ILE A 75 -10.35 -4.17 1.51
N SER A 76 -9.65 -4.26 2.64
CA SER A 76 -10.26 -4.09 3.97
C SER A 76 -10.75 -2.66 4.25
N THR A 77 -10.18 -1.65 3.57
CA THR A 77 -10.54 -0.23 3.81
C THR A 77 -11.87 0.19 3.21
N ARG A 78 -12.42 -0.57 2.27
CA ARG A 78 -13.72 -0.29 1.64
C ARG A 78 -14.64 -1.52 1.66
N PRO A 79 -15.26 -1.82 2.81
CA PRO A 79 -16.05 -3.04 2.99
C PRO A 79 -17.42 -3.04 2.29
N SER A 80 -17.95 -1.92 1.76
CA SER A 80 -19.28 -1.93 1.14
C SER A 80 -19.55 -0.78 0.17
N GLY A 81 -20.05 -1.10 -1.03
CA GLY A 81 -20.81 -0.17 -1.87
C GLY A 81 -20.55 -0.29 -3.36
N ASN A 82 -19.30 -0.11 -3.79
CA ASN A 82 -18.91 -0.02 -5.19
C ASN A 82 -17.63 -0.83 -5.49
N PRO A 83 -17.45 -1.30 -6.75
CA PRO A 83 -16.18 -1.84 -7.20
C PRO A 83 -15.05 -0.81 -7.00
N ILE A 84 -13.91 -1.26 -6.47
CA ILE A 84 -12.72 -0.43 -6.29
C ILE A 84 -11.62 -0.85 -7.29
N ASN A 85 -10.82 0.12 -7.73
CA ASN A 85 -9.62 -0.14 -8.53
C ASN A 85 -8.41 -0.12 -7.61
N ILE A 86 -7.71 -1.25 -7.47
CA ILE A 86 -6.47 -1.33 -6.70
C ILE A 86 -5.29 -1.34 -7.67
N ILE A 87 -4.42 -0.35 -7.55
CA ILE A 87 -3.24 -0.18 -8.41
C ILE A 87 -1.99 -0.53 -7.60
N SER A 88 -1.40 -1.69 -7.90
CA SER A 88 -0.11 -2.14 -7.36
C SER A 88 0.96 -2.19 -8.46
N HIS A 89 2.21 -1.95 -8.09
CA HIS A 89 3.35 -2.14 -8.99
C HIS A 89 3.95 -3.56 -8.92
N SER A 90 3.50 -4.39 -7.97
CA SER A 90 3.97 -5.76 -7.76
C SER A 90 3.21 -6.75 -8.62
N GLN A 91 3.80 -7.12 -9.76
CA GLN A 91 3.20 -8.09 -10.68
C GLN A 91 2.99 -9.46 -10.02
N GLU A 92 3.88 -9.86 -9.11
CA GLU A 92 3.78 -11.13 -8.38
C GLU A 92 2.60 -11.12 -7.40
N ALA A 93 2.46 -10.06 -6.60
CA ALA A 93 1.33 -9.92 -5.68
C ALA A 93 -0.01 -9.92 -6.45
N CYS A 94 -0.10 -9.18 -7.56
CA CYS A 94 -1.30 -9.20 -8.41
C CYS A 94 -1.64 -10.60 -8.93
N ARG A 95 -0.64 -11.38 -9.38
CA ARG A 95 -0.85 -12.77 -9.84
C ARG A 95 -1.35 -13.66 -8.72
N ASN A 96 -0.74 -13.55 -7.55
CA ASN A 96 -1.07 -14.34 -6.37
C ASN A 96 -2.53 -14.07 -5.93
N TYR A 97 -2.93 -12.81 -5.84
CA TYR A 97 -4.34 -12.44 -5.58
C TYR A 97 -5.30 -12.97 -6.65
N ALA A 98 -4.96 -12.82 -7.94
CA ALA A 98 -5.80 -13.30 -9.04
C ALA A 98 -5.99 -14.83 -9.02
N GLN A 99 -5.04 -15.56 -8.44
CA GLN A 99 -5.08 -17.01 -8.27
C GLN A 99 -5.66 -17.47 -6.92
N GLY A 100 -6.06 -16.55 -6.04
CA GLY A 100 -6.51 -16.87 -4.69
C GLY A 100 -5.41 -17.44 -3.79
N ARG A 101 -4.13 -17.17 -4.11
CA ARG A 101 -2.96 -17.60 -3.35
C ARG A 101 -2.43 -16.39 -2.60
N ILE A 102 -2.58 -16.37 -1.28
CA ILE A 102 -2.04 -15.31 -0.43
C ILE A 102 -1.20 -16.01 0.64
N HIS A 103 -0.02 -15.48 0.96
CA HIS A 103 0.84 -16.09 1.98
C HIS A 103 0.09 -16.17 3.34
N PRO A 104 0.21 -17.27 4.10
CA PRO A 104 -0.66 -17.53 5.25
C PRO A 104 -0.45 -16.59 6.46
N ASP A 105 0.66 -15.85 6.53
CA ASP A 105 1.06 -15.12 7.75
C ASP A 105 0.33 -13.78 8.00
N HIS A 106 -0.66 -13.41 7.18
CA HIS A 106 -1.34 -12.11 7.31
C HIS A 106 -2.52 -12.07 8.30
N THR A 107 -2.87 -13.19 8.96
CA THR A 107 -4.03 -13.24 9.88
C THR A 107 -3.72 -12.85 11.33
N SER A 108 -2.47 -12.53 11.66
CA SER A 108 -2.08 -12.11 13.02
C SER A 108 -2.06 -10.58 13.19
N HIS A 109 -3.17 -9.91 12.92
CA HIS A 109 -3.39 -8.58 13.50
C HIS A 109 -4.23 -8.71 14.78
N PRO A 110 -3.67 -8.48 15.98
CA PRO A 110 -4.50 -8.27 17.15
C PRO A 110 -5.30 -6.99 16.91
N ALA A 111 -6.63 -7.09 16.96
CA ALA A 111 -7.52 -5.95 16.90
C ALA A 111 -7.09 -4.89 17.93
N ALA A 112 -6.49 -3.80 17.46
CA ALA A 112 -6.26 -2.63 18.31
C ALA A 112 -7.64 -2.03 18.64
N LYS A 113 -8.07 -2.18 19.90
CA LYS A 113 -9.26 -1.48 20.41
C LYS A 113 -9.07 0.03 20.22
N PRO A 114 -10.09 0.76 19.75
CA PRO A 114 -10.03 2.21 19.71
C PRO A 114 -10.00 2.71 21.16
N THR A 115 -8.86 3.23 21.58
CA THR A 115 -8.76 3.98 22.83
C THR A 115 -8.77 5.45 22.47
N HIS A 116 -9.89 6.10 22.78
CA HIS A 116 -9.95 7.55 22.86
C HIS A 116 -8.98 8.00 23.97
N SER A 117 -7.91 8.71 23.62
CA SER A 117 -7.27 9.62 24.57
C SER A 117 -6.78 10.88 23.86
N THR A 118 -7.15 12.00 24.47
CA THR A 118 -6.93 13.38 24.08
C THR A 118 -5.50 13.84 24.40
N GLY A 119 -4.68 14.10 23.36
CA GLY A 119 -3.49 14.99 23.31
C GLY A 119 -2.31 14.76 24.28
N PRO A 120 -1.19 15.50 24.14
CA PRO A 120 -0.79 16.43 23.08
C PRO A 120 0.55 16.09 22.38
N SER A 121 0.73 16.68 21.18
CA SER A 121 1.97 17.15 20.52
C SER A 121 3.23 16.26 20.43
N ASN A 122 3.78 16.24 19.20
CA ASN A 122 5.14 15.86 18.82
C ASN A 122 5.46 14.36 18.77
N LEU A 123 4.90 13.69 17.76
CA LEU A 123 5.67 12.67 17.04
C LEU A 123 5.58 13.01 15.57
N ASP A 124 6.76 13.31 15.04
CA ASP A 124 7.05 13.70 13.67
C ASP A 124 6.16 12.98 12.67
N THR A 125 5.34 13.79 11.98
CA THR A 125 4.64 13.40 10.77
C THR A 125 5.70 13.06 9.73
N TRP A 126 6.13 11.80 9.70
CA TRP A 126 6.80 11.24 8.54
C TRP A 126 5.75 11.15 7.44
N ALA A 127 5.52 12.28 6.77
CA ALA A 127 4.87 12.30 5.49
C ALA A 127 5.75 11.48 4.55
N PHE A 128 5.42 10.20 4.38
CA PHE A 128 5.88 9.44 3.23
C PHE A 128 5.23 10.08 2.00
N VAL A 129 5.82 11.17 1.54
CA VAL A 129 5.55 11.71 0.22
C VAL A 129 6.13 10.68 -0.72
N PHE A 130 5.28 9.80 -1.26
CA PHE A 130 5.60 9.06 -2.46
C PHE A 130 5.57 10.09 -3.59
N PRO A 131 6.72 10.51 -4.17
CA PRO A 131 6.70 11.46 -5.26
C PRO A 131 6.13 10.74 -6.49
N TRP A 132 4.83 10.86 -6.67
CA TRP A 132 4.18 10.66 -7.97
C TRP A 132 4.28 12.00 -8.71
N GLN A 133 5.49 12.34 -9.18
CA GLN A 133 5.74 13.43 -10.14
C GLN A 133 6.27 12.86 -11.46
#